data_AF-A0A5S3YL38-F1
#
_entry.id   AF-A0A5S3YL38-F1
#
_cell.length_a   1.000
_cell.length_b   1.000
_cell.length_c   1.000
_cell.angle_alpha   90.00
_cell.angle_beta   90.00
_cell.angle_gamma   90.00
#
_symmetry.space_group_name_H-M   'P 1'
#
loop_
_entity.id
_entity.type
_entity.pdbx_description
1 polymer ?
#
loop_
_entity_poly.entity_id
_entity_poly.type
_entity_poly.pdbx_seq_one_letter_code
_entity_poly.pdbx_strand_id
1 'polypeptide(L)'
;MDAVNDIDYFQYSAVRGQDLFLSLQSTASNEYIFEVYNNGCVLLDNNQYISLTGLQVNQVVNFRVRANLNVATNPSNTYNLQAGSVASIRKRTVSGEDNV
;
A
#
# COMPACT_ATOMS: atom_id res chain seq x y z
N MET A 1 16.34 1.95 2.65
CA MET A 1 16.71 0.95 1.64
C MET A 1 18.22 0.94 1.60
N ASP A 2 18.81 -0.23 1.83
CA ASP A 2 20.20 -0.30 2.30
C ASP A 2 21.20 -0.49 1.15
N ALA A 3 20.72 -0.82 -0.06
CA ALA A 3 21.52 -0.93 -1.28
C ALA A 3 20.70 -0.69 -2.56
N VAL A 4 21.36 -0.44 -3.69
CA VAL A 4 20.70 -0.17 -5.00
C VAL A 4 19.96 -1.37 -5.58
N ASN A 5 20.29 -2.57 -5.13
CA ASN A 5 19.67 -3.83 -5.52
C ASN A 5 18.68 -4.35 -4.48
N ASP A 6 18.45 -3.57 -3.42
CA ASP A 6 17.53 -3.92 -2.36
C ASP A 6 16.08 -3.71 -2.80
N ILE A 7 15.20 -4.57 -2.29
CA ILE A 7 13.77 -4.57 -2.58
C ILE A 7 13.04 -4.88 -1.29
N ASP A 8 12.27 -3.91 -0.82
CA ASP A 8 11.45 -4.03 0.37
C ASP A 8 10.08 -4.59 -0.01
N TYR A 9 9.73 -5.75 0.56
CA TYR A 9 8.48 -6.45 0.28
C TYR A 9 7.50 -6.35 1.45
N PHE A 10 6.23 -6.06 1.13
CA PHE A 10 5.16 -5.91 2.09
C PHE A 10 3.93 -6.67 1.65
N GLN A 11 3.19 -7.19 2.63
CA GLN A 11 1.95 -7.91 2.40
C GLN A 11 0.85 -7.36 3.30
N TYR A 12 -0.32 -7.18 2.71
CA TYR A 12 -1.55 -6.83 3.41
C TYR A 12 -2.63 -7.87 3.14
N SER A 13 -3.42 -8.20 4.16
CA SER A 13 -4.55 -9.11 4.04
C SER A 13 -5.85 -8.38 4.39
N ALA A 14 -6.76 -8.29 3.42
CA ALA A 14 -8.09 -7.71 3.59
C ALA A 14 -9.03 -8.69 4.33
N VAL A 15 -8.80 -8.89 5.63
CA VAL A 15 -9.52 -9.87 6.48
C VAL A 15 -11.05 -9.81 6.32
N ARG A 16 -11.63 -8.63 6.09
CA ARG A 16 -13.08 -8.44 5.90
C ARG A 16 -13.42 -7.72 4.60
N GLY A 17 -12.52 -7.74 3.61
CA GLY A 17 -12.70 -7.01 2.34
C GLY A 17 -12.65 -5.49 2.51
N GLN A 18 -11.95 -5.01 3.54
CA GLN A 18 -11.73 -3.59 3.75
C GLN A 18 -10.68 -3.06 2.77
N ASP A 19 -10.92 -1.86 2.26
CA ASP A 19 -10.07 -1.21 1.27
C ASP A 19 -8.69 -0.91 1.89
N LEU A 20 -7.66 -0.82 1.06
CA LEU A 20 -6.27 -0.55 1.46
C LEU A 20 -5.89 0.84 0.98
N PHE A 21 -5.38 1.70 1.87
CA PHE A 21 -4.67 2.91 1.44
C PHE A 21 -3.16 2.65 1.41
N LEU A 22 -2.47 3.29 0.48
CA LEU A 22 -1.03 3.23 0.26
C LEU A 22 -0.51 4.64 -0.02
N SER A 23 0.68 4.95 0.49
CA SER A 23 1.39 6.20 0.19
C SER A 23 2.88 6.00 0.43
N LEU A 24 3.69 6.22 -0.61
CA LEU A 24 5.14 6.27 -0.49
C LEU A 24 5.60 7.73 -0.57
N GLN A 25 6.11 8.26 0.53
CA GLN A 25 6.68 9.61 0.59
C GLN A 25 8.20 9.55 0.49
N SER A 26 8.80 10.32 -0.41
CA SER A 26 10.25 10.44 -0.57
C SER A 26 10.63 11.88 -0.92
N THR A 27 11.74 12.36 -0.36
CA THR A 27 12.27 13.70 -0.65
C THR A 27 12.83 13.77 -2.08
N ALA A 28 13.37 12.66 -2.61
CA ALA A 28 13.65 12.47 -4.03
C ALA A 28 12.68 11.42 -4.60
N SER A 29 11.57 11.90 -5.17
CA SER A 29 10.44 11.06 -5.57
C SER A 29 10.72 10.09 -6.73
N ASN A 30 11.78 10.30 -7.51
CA ASN A 30 12.12 9.45 -8.66
C ASN A 30 13.15 8.35 -8.35
N GLU A 31 13.74 8.35 -7.15
CA GLU A 31 14.77 7.39 -6.77
C GLU A 31 14.19 6.02 -6.38
N TYR A 32 12.94 6.00 -5.94
CA TYR A 32 12.23 4.78 -5.54
C TYR A 32 11.08 4.50 -6.49
N ILE A 33 10.85 3.22 -6.77
CA ILE A 33 9.71 2.73 -7.53
C ILE A 33 8.81 1.97 -6.57
N PHE A 34 7.55 2.40 -6.49
CA PHE A 34 6.50 1.77 -5.71
C PHE A 34 5.55 1.00 -6.62
N GLU A 35 5.25 -0.26 -6.28
CA GLU A 35 4.36 -1.08 -7.10
C GLU A 35 3.57 -2.11 -6.31
N VAL A 36 2.35 -2.39 -6.77
CA VAL A 36 1.58 -3.58 -6.39
C VAL A 36 2.00 -4.72 -7.29
N TYR A 37 2.31 -5.90 -6.74
CA TYR A 37 2.86 -7.02 -7.51
C TYR A 37 1.99 -8.30 -7.52
N ASN A 38 0.67 -8.14 -7.57
CA ASN A 38 -0.26 -9.27 -7.67
C ASN A 38 -0.51 -9.67 -9.14
N ASN A 39 0.00 -10.84 -9.56
CA ASN A 39 -0.15 -11.36 -10.94
C ASN A 39 0.34 -10.40 -12.05
N GLY A 40 1.32 -9.56 -11.73
CA GLY A 40 1.83 -8.49 -12.58
C GLY A 40 2.34 -7.34 -11.71
N CYS A 41 3.11 -6.42 -12.26
CA CYS A 41 3.61 -5.23 -11.55
C CYS A 41 2.85 -3.99 -12.03
N VAL A 42 2.11 -3.34 -11.12
CA VAL A 42 1.42 -2.08 -11.39
C VAL A 42 2.15 -0.97 -10.65
N LEU A 43 2.71 -0.03 -11.41
CA LEU A 43 3.39 1.14 -10.85
C LEU A 43 2.39 2.05 -10.14
N LEU A 44 2.82 2.55 -8.99
CA LEU A 44 2.10 3.49 -8.16
C LEU A 44 2.85 4.83 -8.13
N ASP A 45 2.10 5.93 -8.11
CA ASP A 45 2.69 7.26 -8.01
C ASP A 45 3.23 7.51 -6.60
N ASN A 46 4.48 8.00 -6.54
CA ASN A 46 5.07 8.45 -5.29
C ASN A 46 4.46 9.79 -4.86
N ASN A 47 4.53 10.07 -3.56
CA ASN A 47 4.03 11.27 -2.90
C ASN A 47 2.51 11.48 -3.05
N GLN A 48 1.75 10.42 -3.33
CA GLN A 48 0.29 10.45 -3.43
C GLN A 48 -0.37 9.42 -2.50
N TYR A 49 -1.63 9.70 -2.14
CA TYR A 49 -2.49 8.71 -1.47
C TYR A 49 -3.24 7.90 -2.52
N ILE A 50 -3.09 6.58 -2.45
CA ILE A 50 -3.67 5.63 -3.38
C ILE A 50 -4.58 4.71 -2.59
N SER A 51 -5.81 4.54 -3.06
CA SER A 51 -6.80 3.63 -2.46
C SER A 51 -7.05 2.45 -3.39
N LEU A 52 -6.77 1.24 -2.90
CA LEU A 52 -7.18 -0.01 -3.54
C LEU A 52 -8.51 -0.43 -2.93
N THR A 53 -9.58 -0.31 -3.71
CA THR A 53 -10.95 -0.53 -3.26
C THR A 53 -11.53 -1.84 -3.79
N GLY A 54 -12.62 -2.29 -3.18
CA GLY A 54 -13.36 -3.48 -3.64
C GLY A 54 -12.63 -4.80 -3.38
N LEU A 55 -11.70 -4.81 -2.42
CA LEU A 55 -10.97 -6.01 -2.03
C LEU A 55 -11.94 -7.08 -1.49
N GLN A 56 -11.70 -8.33 -1.89
CA GLN A 56 -12.47 -9.47 -1.42
C GLN A 56 -12.05 -9.84 0.01
N VAL A 57 -12.95 -10.54 0.72
CA VAL A 57 -12.64 -11.12 2.04
C VAL A 57 -11.44 -12.06 1.90
N ASN A 58 -10.45 -11.88 2.78
CA ASN A 58 -9.18 -12.60 2.78
C ASN A 58 -8.30 -12.38 1.53
N GLN A 59 -8.61 -11.39 0.69
CA GLN A 59 -7.73 -11.04 -0.42
C GLN A 59 -6.38 -10.55 0.10
N VAL A 60 -5.31 -11.13 -0.44
CA VAL A 60 -3.93 -10.74 -0.17
C VAL A 60 -3.49 -9.73 -1.23
N VAL A 61 -2.94 -8.61 -0.79
CA VAL A 61 -2.31 -7.60 -1.64
C VAL A 61 -0.84 -7.53 -1.29
N ASN A 62 0.01 -7.81 -2.27
CA ASN A 62 1.44 -7.67 -2.11
C ASN A 62 1.92 -6.42 -2.85
N PHE A 63 2.79 -5.65 -2.20
CA PHE A 63 3.39 -4.45 -2.76
C PHE A 63 4.85 -4.37 -2.35
N ARG A 64 5.65 -3.65 -3.13
CA ARG A 64 7.08 -3.53 -2.90
C ARG A 64 7.60 -2.14 -3.24
N VAL A 65 8.72 -1.79 -2.63
CA VAL A 65 9.51 -0.61 -2.95
C VAL A 65 10.88 -1.08 -3.41
N ARG A 66 11.40 -0.52 -4.51
CA ARG A 66 12.74 -0.82 -5.03
C ARG A 66 13.43 0.43 -5.54
N ALA A 67 14.76 0.40 -5.67
CA ALA A 67 15.49 1.47 -6.34
C ALA A 67 15.07 1.62 -7.81
N ASN A 68 15.13 2.86 -8.29
CA ASN A 68 15.16 3.18 -9.70
C ASN A 68 16.59 3.15 -10.22
N LEU A 69 16.96 2.08 -10.94
CA LEU A 69 18.31 1.90 -11.48
C LEU A 69 18.70 2.93 -12.56
N ASN A 70 17.76 3.74 -13.04
CA ASN A 70 18.04 4.82 -14.00
C ASN A 70 18.46 6.13 -13.31
N VAL A 71 18.44 6.18 -11.99
CA VAL A 71 18.79 7.35 -11.18
C VAL A 71 19.95 6.96 -10.26
N ALA A 72 20.93 7.86 -10.11
CA ALA A 72 22.03 7.64 -9.19
C ALA A 72 21.51 7.57 -7.75
N THR A 73 21.92 6.55 -7.01
CA THR A 73 21.51 6.36 -5.62
C THR A 73 22.12 7.43 -4.72
N ASN A 74 21.28 8.05 -3.92
CA ASN A 74 21.62 8.97 -2.87
C ASN A 74 21.49 8.25 -1.52
N PRO A 75 22.62 7.91 -0.85
CA PRO A 75 22.59 7.17 0.42
C PRO A 75 21.94 7.95 1.57
N SER A 76 21.73 9.26 1.41
CA SER A 76 21.01 10.09 2.39
C SER A 76 19.51 10.18 2.12
N ASN A 77 19.02 9.68 0.99
CA ASN A 77 17.60 9.67 0.69
C ASN A 77 16.93 8.51 1.42
N THR A 78 15.74 8.75 1.95
CA THR A 78 14.94 7.75 2.65
C THR A 78 13.50 7.88 2.20
N TYR A 79 12.77 6.78 2.19
CA TYR A 79 11.33 6.82 1.97
C TYR A 79 10.57 6.59 3.28
N ASN A 80 9.34 7.10 3.35
CA ASN A 80 8.34 6.77 4.36
C ASN A 80 7.15 6.09 3.67
N LEU A 81 6.88 4.84 4.03
CA LEU A 81 5.75 4.09 3.50
C LEU A 81 4.63 4.07 4.54
N GLN A 82 3.44 4.49 4.11
CA GLN A 82 2.21 4.37 4.88
C GLN A 82 1.28 3.41 4.17
N ALA A 83 0.79 2.43 4.91
CA ALA A 83 -0.17 1.46 4.43
C ALA A 83 -1.14 1.12 5.54
N GLY A 84 -2.42 0.95 5.20
CA GLY A 84 -3.39 0.52 6.20
C GLY A 84 -4.80 0.36 5.67
N SER A 85 -5.64 -0.19 6.53
CA SER A 85 -7.06 -0.37 6.23
C SER A 85 -7.77 0.98 6.18
N VAL A 86 -8.50 1.25 5.11
CA VAL A 86 -9.52 2.29 5.11
C VAL A 86 -10.74 1.73 5.81
N ALA A 87 -10.99 2.19 7.03
CA ALA A 87 -12.17 1.79 7.79
C ALA A 87 -13.43 2.32 7.07
N SER A 88 -14.28 1.40 6.64
CA SER A 88 -15.56 1.70 5.99
C SER A 88 -16.68 1.03 6.78
N ILE A 89 -17.61 1.81 7.32
CA ILE A 89 -18.83 1.27 7.94
C ILE A 89 -19.83 0.96 6.80
N ARG A 90 -19.76 -0.26 6.26
CA ARG A 90 -20.62 -0.69 5.13
C ARG A 90 -22.03 -1.13 5.57
N LYS A 91 -22.26 -1.38 6.87
CA LYS A 91 -23.59 -1.70 7.43
C LYS A 91 -23.85 -0.90 8.70
N ARG A 92 -24.83 0.00 8.64
CA ARG A 92 -25.50 0.57 9.81
C ARG A 92 -26.77 -0.23 10.06
N THR A 93 -26.62 -1.42 10.61
CA THR A 93 -27.77 -2.18 11.12
C THR A 93 -27.55 -2.38 12.60
N VAL A 94 -28.27 -1.58 13.40
CA VAL A 94 -28.47 -1.83 14.82
C VAL A 94 -29.84 -2.47 14.90
N SER A 95 -29.91 -3.77 15.16
CA SER A 95 -31.16 -4.42 15.57
C SER A 95 -31.22 -4.38 17.08
N GLY A 96 -32.22 -3.69 17.63
CA GLY A 96 -32.61 -3.88 19.03
C GLY A 96 -33.26 -5.25 19.21
N GLU A 97 -33.34 -5.73 20.45
CA GLU A 97 -34.26 -6.82 20.77
C GLU A 97 -35.69 -6.29 20.59
N ASP A 98 -36.47 -6.93 19.71
CA ASP A 98 -37.92 -6.74 19.72
C ASP A 98 -38.49 -7.46 20.95
N ASN A 99 -39.23 -6.71 21.78
CA ASN A 99 -39.94 -7.10 23.02
C ASN A 99 -39.21 -6.91 24.37
N VAL A 100 -38.68 -5.72 24.64
CA VAL A 100 -38.51 -5.23 26.03
C VAL A 100 -39.55 -4.16 26.34
#